data_AF-A0A435DX72-F1
#
_entry.id   AF-A0A435DX72-F1
#
_cell.length_a   1.000
_cell.length_b   1.000
_cell.length_c   1.000
_cell.angle_alpha   90.00
_cell.angle_beta   90.00
_cell.angle_gamma   90.00
#
_symmetry.space_group_name_H-M   'P 1'
#
loop_
_entity.id
_entity.type
_entity.pdbx_description
1 polymer ?
#
loop_
_entity_poly.entity_id
_entity_poly.type
_entity_poly.pdbx_seq_one_letter_code
_entity_poly.pdbx_strand_id
1 'polypeptide(L)'
;ALVEALVKRSWSADEAQSTVDDLIAKDEARRSHLSELQVKQERRNAASKEIGNAMRSGDAALAEKLKGEVSDIKAFIQNGEARERELDKALNDALAVLPNVPLEDVPVGKDEHDNVVKRIVGEVPTRPNWVKEHFEIGEALGMMDFERAAKLSGTRFTVLKSQLARMERAIGQFMLDLHTIEHGYEEVIPPLMVRDEVLFGTNQLPKFEEDLYFTPHGDGRLGLIPTAEVPLTNLVREEITAHEKLPLRYTALTPCFRSEAGSAGRDTRGMLRQHQFY
;
A
#
# COMPACT_ATOMS: atom_id res chain seq x y z
N ALA A 1 -15.11 18.12 -1.11
CA ALA A 1 -13.99 17.49 -0.40
C ALA A 1 -13.29 16.41 -1.24
N LEU A 2 -13.76 15.15 -1.27
CA LEU A 2 -13.02 14.08 -1.96
C LEU A 2 -12.95 14.29 -3.49
N VAL A 3 -14.04 14.70 -4.14
CA VAL A 3 -14.03 15.04 -5.59
C VAL A 3 -12.97 16.11 -5.90
N GLU A 4 -12.97 17.21 -5.14
CA GLU A 4 -11.99 18.30 -5.30
C GLU A 4 -10.56 17.81 -5.07
N ALA A 5 -10.35 16.94 -4.08
CA ALA A 5 -9.05 16.34 -3.79
C ALA A 5 -8.55 15.47 -4.95
N LEU A 6 -9.43 14.67 -5.57
CA LEU A 6 -9.08 13.84 -6.73
C LEU A 6 -8.79 14.71 -7.97
N VAL A 7 -9.57 15.76 -8.20
CA VAL A 7 -9.31 16.74 -9.28
C VAL A 7 -7.97 17.45 -9.06
N LYS A 8 -7.61 17.78 -7.81
CA LYS A 8 -6.29 18.33 -7.46
C LYS A 8 -5.15 17.34 -7.76
N ARG A 9 -5.43 16.04 -7.86
CA ARG A 9 -4.51 14.98 -8.31
C ARG A 9 -4.67 14.66 -9.80
N SER A 10 -5.17 15.62 -10.58
CA SER A 10 -5.26 15.56 -12.04
C SER A 10 -6.29 14.55 -12.58
N TRP A 11 -7.23 14.08 -11.76
CA TRP A 11 -8.38 13.32 -12.25
C TRP A 11 -9.33 14.26 -12.99
N SER A 12 -10.03 13.77 -14.01
CA SER A 12 -11.12 14.56 -14.59
C SER A 12 -12.26 14.72 -13.57
N ALA A 13 -13.01 15.83 -13.67
CA ALA A 13 -14.12 16.09 -12.77
C ALA A 13 -15.19 14.99 -12.84
N ASP A 14 -15.45 14.47 -14.04
CA ASP A 14 -16.44 13.41 -14.27
C ASP A 14 -15.98 12.07 -13.67
N GLU A 15 -14.72 11.68 -13.87
CA GLU A 15 -14.16 10.46 -13.24
C GLU A 15 -14.16 10.56 -11.72
N ALA A 16 -13.76 11.71 -11.18
CA ALA A 16 -13.76 11.96 -9.74
C ALA A 16 -15.19 11.89 -9.16
N GLN A 17 -16.15 12.53 -9.81
CA GLN A 17 -17.55 12.52 -9.38
C GLN A 17 -18.14 11.10 -9.45
N SER A 18 -17.96 10.42 -10.60
CA SER A 18 -18.46 9.05 -10.79
C SER A 18 -17.86 8.07 -9.78
N THR A 19 -16.58 8.22 -9.41
CA THR A 19 -15.94 7.37 -8.40
C THR A 19 -16.52 7.61 -7.02
N VAL A 20 -16.75 8.87 -6.65
CA VAL A 20 -17.34 9.22 -5.35
C VAL A 20 -18.80 8.76 -5.26
N ASP A 21 -19.58 8.90 -6.32
CA ASP A 21 -20.97 8.45 -6.35
C ASP A 21 -21.07 6.93 -6.23
N ASP A 22 -20.19 6.17 -6.90
CA ASP A 22 -20.12 4.71 -6.76
C ASP A 22 -19.76 4.29 -5.32
N LEU A 23 -18.81 4.97 -4.67
CA LEU A 23 -18.46 4.71 -3.27
C LEU A 23 -19.64 4.95 -2.32
N ILE A 24 -20.36 6.06 -2.52
CA ILE A 24 -21.55 6.39 -1.72
C ILE A 24 -22.63 5.32 -1.93
N ALA A 25 -22.88 4.90 -3.17
CA ALA A 25 -23.85 3.85 -3.46
C ALA A 25 -23.49 2.51 -2.82
N LYS A 26 -22.20 2.12 -2.81
CA LYS A 26 -21.74 0.91 -2.12
C LYS A 26 -21.93 0.99 -0.61
N ASP A 27 -21.59 2.13 0.00
CA ASP A 27 -21.81 2.36 1.43
C ASP A 27 -23.30 2.38 1.80
N GLU A 28 -24.16 2.98 0.99
CA GLU A 28 -25.62 2.96 1.18
C GLU A 28 -26.18 1.54 1.10
N ALA A 29 -25.76 0.75 0.10
CA ALA A 29 -26.16 -0.65 -0.03
C ALA A 29 -25.74 -1.46 1.21
N ARG A 30 -24.51 -1.25 1.69
CA ARG A 30 -23.98 -1.87 2.91
C ARG A 30 -24.81 -1.50 4.13
N ARG A 31 -25.04 -0.20 4.37
CA ARG A 31 -25.81 0.29 5.53
C ARG A 31 -27.26 -0.18 5.52
N SER A 32 -27.88 -0.21 4.35
CA SER A 32 -29.26 -0.71 4.17
C SER A 32 -29.35 -2.19 4.55
N HIS A 33 -28.42 -3.01 4.05
CA HIS A 33 -28.35 -4.45 4.35
C HIS A 33 -28.10 -4.72 5.84
N LEU A 34 -27.16 -3.99 6.46
CA LEU A 34 -26.90 -4.10 7.89
C LEU A 34 -28.13 -3.74 8.74
N SER A 35 -28.86 -2.69 8.33
CA SER A 35 -30.09 -2.28 9.01
C SER A 35 -31.17 -3.35 8.91
N GLU A 36 -31.34 -3.98 7.74
CA GLU A 36 -32.28 -5.08 7.56
C GLU A 36 -31.90 -6.31 8.41
N LEU A 37 -30.61 -6.68 8.43
CA LEU A 37 -30.11 -7.76 9.28
C LEU A 37 -30.39 -7.49 10.77
N GLN A 38 -30.18 -6.26 11.23
CA GLN A 38 -30.46 -5.88 12.60
C GLN A 38 -31.96 -6.00 12.94
N VAL A 39 -32.85 -5.49 12.07
CA VAL A 39 -34.31 -5.60 12.25
C VAL A 39 -34.74 -7.07 12.32
N LYS A 40 -34.20 -7.93 11.45
CA LYS A 40 -34.50 -9.37 11.45
C LYS A 40 -33.97 -10.05 12.72
N GLN A 41 -32.77 -9.69 13.19
CA GLN A 41 -32.20 -10.19 14.43
C GLN A 41 -33.05 -9.81 15.65
N GLU A 42 -33.52 -8.56 15.70
CA GLU A 42 -34.43 -8.07 16.73
C GLU A 42 -35.77 -8.82 16.69
N ARG A 43 -36.37 -8.99 15.50
CA ARG A 43 -37.61 -9.75 15.35
C ARG A 43 -37.45 -11.20 15.75
N ARG A 44 -36.34 -11.86 15.39
CA ARG A 44 -36.03 -13.24 15.82
C ARG A 44 -36.03 -13.35 17.35
N ASN A 45 -35.37 -12.41 18.02
CA ASN A 45 -35.26 -12.39 19.48
C ASN A 45 -36.63 -12.14 20.14
N ALA A 46 -37.46 -11.25 19.56
CA ALA A 46 -38.82 -11.00 20.03
C ALA A 46 -39.73 -12.23 19.82
N ALA A 47 -39.76 -12.80 18.61
CA ALA A 47 -40.55 -13.98 18.27
C ALA A 47 -40.15 -15.19 19.13
N SER A 48 -38.86 -15.35 19.45
CA SER A 48 -38.39 -16.41 20.37
C SER A 48 -38.98 -16.27 21.78
N LYS A 49 -39.16 -15.04 22.29
CA LYS A 49 -39.85 -14.78 23.56
C LYS A 49 -41.36 -15.03 23.46
N GLU A 50 -41.97 -14.62 22.34
CA GLU A 50 -43.39 -14.84 22.06
C GLU A 50 -43.73 -16.34 22.00
N ILE A 51 -42.87 -17.18 21.42
CA ILE A 51 -43.02 -18.66 21.43
C ILE A 51 -43.09 -19.18 22.87
N GLY A 52 -42.17 -18.74 23.73
CA GLY A 52 -42.16 -19.13 25.15
C GLY A 52 -43.42 -18.69 25.90
N ASN A 53 -44.02 -17.56 25.52
CA ASN A 53 -45.30 -17.10 26.07
C ASN A 53 -46.47 -17.94 25.55
N ALA A 54 -46.55 -18.19 24.24
CA ALA A 54 -47.61 -18.98 23.61
C ALA A 54 -47.65 -20.43 24.12
N MET A 55 -46.47 -21.05 24.29
CA MET A 55 -46.35 -22.38 24.90
C MET A 55 -46.84 -22.41 26.36
N ARG A 56 -46.62 -21.34 27.13
CA ARG A 56 -47.13 -21.22 28.52
C ARG A 56 -48.64 -21.00 28.58
N SER A 57 -49.22 -20.32 27.61
CA SER A 57 -50.67 -20.09 27.53
C SER A 57 -51.43 -21.23 26.85
N GLY A 58 -50.76 -22.29 26.40
CA GLY A 58 -51.37 -23.44 25.72
C GLY A 58 -51.81 -23.17 24.28
N ASP A 59 -51.37 -22.07 23.67
CA ASP A 59 -51.70 -21.72 22.28
C ASP A 59 -50.69 -22.36 21.32
N ALA A 60 -50.91 -23.64 21.03
CA ALA A 60 -50.04 -24.44 20.15
C ALA A 60 -50.02 -23.92 18.71
N ALA A 61 -51.12 -23.33 18.22
CA ALA A 61 -51.20 -22.81 16.86
C ALA A 61 -50.34 -21.57 16.68
N LEU A 62 -50.38 -20.64 17.64
CA LEU A 62 -49.52 -19.45 17.64
C LEU A 62 -48.04 -19.82 17.80
N ALA A 63 -47.73 -20.76 18.70
CA ALA A 63 -46.37 -21.23 18.91
C ALA A 63 -45.76 -21.84 17.63
N GLU A 64 -46.51 -22.66 16.89
CA GLU A 64 -46.02 -23.28 15.67
C GLU A 64 -45.83 -22.26 14.53
N LYS A 65 -46.74 -21.29 14.39
CA LYS A 65 -46.58 -20.18 13.44
C LYS A 65 -45.30 -19.38 13.72
N LEU A 66 -45.05 -19.03 14.98
CA LEU A 66 -43.88 -18.25 15.37
C LEU A 66 -42.57 -19.04 15.21
N LYS A 67 -42.57 -20.37 15.43
CA LYS A 67 -41.41 -21.22 15.11
C LYS A 67 -41.10 -21.21 13.62
N GLY A 68 -42.12 -21.27 12.76
CA GLY A 68 -41.96 -21.11 11.31
C GLY A 68 -41.30 -19.77 10.96
N GLU A 69 -41.81 -18.67 11.52
CA GLU A 69 -41.24 -17.34 11.32
C GLU A 69 -39.77 -17.26 11.78
N VAL A 70 -39.43 -17.80 12.95
CA VAL A 70 -38.04 -17.84 13.45
C VAL A 70 -37.14 -18.66 12.55
N SER A 71 -37.64 -19.78 12.00
CA SER A 71 -36.89 -20.61 11.04
C SER A 71 -36.58 -19.84 9.76
N ASP A 72 -37.57 -19.14 9.21
CA ASP A 72 -37.40 -18.34 7.99
C ASP A 72 -36.43 -17.17 8.21
N ILE A 73 -36.55 -16.49 9.35
CA ILE A 73 -35.62 -15.41 9.73
C ILE A 73 -34.19 -15.96 9.90
N LYS A 74 -34.03 -17.15 10.48
CA LYS A 74 -32.71 -17.77 10.65
C LYS A 74 -32.05 -18.06 9.30
N ALA A 75 -32.82 -18.57 8.33
CA ALA A 75 -32.33 -18.79 6.97
C ALA A 75 -31.96 -17.46 6.28
N PHE A 76 -32.76 -16.41 6.49
CA PHE A 76 -32.44 -15.07 5.97
C PHE A 76 -31.14 -14.51 6.55
N ILE A 77 -30.94 -14.59 7.88
CA ILE A 77 -29.72 -14.07 8.54
C ILE A 77 -28.47 -14.79 8.04
N GLN A 78 -28.50 -16.12 7.90
CA GLN A 78 -27.35 -16.89 7.41
C GLN A 78 -26.93 -16.49 5.99
N ASN A 79 -27.90 -16.26 5.09
CA ASN A 79 -27.62 -15.74 3.75
C ASN A 79 -27.20 -14.27 3.79
N GLY A 80 -27.75 -13.50 4.73
CA GLY A 80 -27.42 -12.10 4.94
C GLY A 80 -25.96 -11.88 5.34
N GLU A 81 -25.37 -12.74 6.17
CA GLU A 81 -23.95 -12.65 6.55
C GLU A 81 -22.99 -12.87 5.37
N ALA A 82 -23.38 -13.68 4.37
CA ALA A 82 -22.59 -13.82 3.13
C ALA A 82 -22.67 -12.54 2.30
N ARG A 83 -23.88 -11.99 2.15
CA ARG A 83 -24.09 -10.73 1.41
C ARG A 83 -23.40 -9.53 2.09
N GLU A 84 -23.37 -9.49 3.42
CA GLU A 84 -22.64 -8.49 4.19
C GLU A 84 -21.15 -8.53 3.84
N ARG A 85 -20.54 -9.72 3.87
CA ARG A 85 -19.12 -9.90 3.49
C ARG A 85 -18.83 -9.47 2.07
N GLU A 86 -19.73 -9.71 1.13
CA GLU A 86 -19.60 -9.23 -0.26
C GLU A 86 -19.63 -7.71 -0.34
N LEU A 87 -20.56 -7.05 0.35
CA LEU A 87 -20.71 -5.60 0.35
C LEU A 87 -19.51 -4.93 1.03
N ASP A 88 -19.06 -5.46 2.16
CA ASP A 88 -17.86 -5.02 2.87
C ASP A 88 -16.62 -5.13 1.97
N LYS A 89 -16.44 -6.28 1.31
CA LYS A 89 -15.34 -6.47 0.38
C LYS A 89 -15.40 -5.49 -0.77
N ALA A 90 -16.56 -5.32 -1.41
CA ALA A 90 -16.71 -4.41 -2.53
C ALA A 90 -16.42 -2.95 -2.17
N LEU A 91 -16.84 -2.51 -0.97
CA LEU A 91 -16.53 -1.16 -0.47
C LEU A 91 -15.03 -1.03 -0.16
N ASN A 92 -14.44 -1.99 0.54
CA ASN A 92 -13.03 -1.97 0.91
C ASN A 92 -12.10 -2.02 -0.32
N ASP A 93 -12.41 -2.85 -1.31
CA ASP A 93 -11.65 -2.93 -2.57
C ASP A 93 -11.68 -1.57 -3.30
N ALA A 94 -12.84 -0.91 -3.33
CA ALA A 94 -12.99 0.40 -3.97
C ALA A 94 -12.25 1.51 -3.20
N LEU A 95 -12.25 1.46 -1.87
CA LEU A 95 -11.51 2.40 -1.03
C LEU A 95 -9.99 2.19 -1.12
N ALA A 96 -9.53 0.94 -1.22
CA ALA A 96 -8.11 0.59 -1.22
C ALA A 96 -7.31 1.11 -2.42
N VAL A 97 -7.98 1.47 -3.52
CA VAL A 97 -7.33 2.01 -4.72
C VAL A 97 -7.31 3.53 -4.78
N LEU A 98 -7.97 4.21 -3.83
CA LEU A 98 -8.05 5.66 -3.80
C LEU A 98 -6.72 6.27 -3.33
N PRO A 99 -6.20 7.29 -4.02
CA PRO A 99 -5.03 8.01 -3.55
C PRO A 99 -5.38 8.88 -2.33
N ASN A 100 -4.37 9.16 -1.50
CA ASN A 100 -4.54 10.05 -0.36
C ASN A 100 -4.92 11.49 -0.78
N VAL A 101 -5.70 12.16 0.05
CA VAL A 101 -6.13 13.56 -0.13
C VAL A 101 -4.92 14.50 0.01
N PRO A 102 -4.59 15.32 -1.01
CA PRO A 102 -3.51 16.30 -0.87
C PRO A 102 -3.84 17.35 0.20
N LEU A 103 -2.81 17.81 0.92
CA LEU A 103 -2.96 18.96 1.82
C LEU A 103 -3.33 20.24 1.05
N GLU A 104 -3.88 21.22 1.75
CA GLU A 104 -4.31 22.50 1.15
C GLU A 104 -3.17 23.24 0.46
N ASP A 105 -1.96 23.20 1.04
CA ASP A 105 -0.77 23.91 0.59
C ASP A 105 0.01 23.22 -0.54
N VAL A 106 -0.37 22.00 -0.92
CA VAL A 106 0.20 21.31 -2.10
C VAL A 106 -0.22 22.08 -3.37
N PRO A 107 0.72 22.52 -4.23
CA PRO A 107 0.37 23.19 -5.49
C PRO A 107 -0.47 22.29 -6.40
N VAL A 108 -1.43 22.88 -7.12
CA VAL A 108 -2.17 22.17 -8.16
C VAL A 108 -1.26 22.04 -9.39
N GLY A 109 -1.13 20.83 -9.91
CA GLY A 109 -0.34 20.53 -11.10
C GLY A 109 -0.86 19.28 -11.81
N LYS A 110 -0.61 19.18 -13.11
CA LYS A 110 -0.99 18.03 -13.94
C LYS A 110 0.10 16.95 -13.94
N ASP A 111 1.35 17.38 -14.01
CA ASP A 111 2.52 16.52 -14.16
C ASP A 111 3.76 17.18 -13.53
N GLU A 112 4.92 16.56 -13.72
CA GLU A 112 6.18 17.02 -13.13
C GLU A 112 6.61 18.43 -13.56
N HIS A 113 6.08 18.99 -14.65
CA HIS A 113 6.43 20.32 -15.14
C HIS A 113 5.82 21.45 -14.30
N ASP A 114 4.77 21.15 -13.54
CA ASP A 114 4.10 22.10 -12.64
C ASP A 114 4.73 22.13 -11.24
N ASN A 115 5.78 21.34 -11.01
CA ASN A 115 6.48 21.31 -9.73
C ASN A 115 7.13 22.66 -9.41
N VAL A 116 6.95 23.11 -8.16
CA VAL A 116 7.50 24.39 -7.68
C VAL A 116 8.81 24.17 -6.94
N VAL A 117 9.90 24.78 -7.44
CA VAL A 117 11.21 24.76 -6.77
C VAL A 117 11.15 25.59 -5.48
N LYS A 118 11.36 24.96 -4.32
CA LYS A 118 11.35 25.63 -3.02
C LYS A 118 12.70 26.17 -2.58
N ARG A 119 13.78 25.44 -2.85
CA ARG A 119 15.13 25.80 -2.41
C ARG A 119 16.17 25.14 -3.29
N ILE A 120 17.22 25.89 -3.64
CA ILE A 120 18.44 25.40 -4.28
C ILE A 120 19.59 25.64 -3.31
N VAL A 121 20.45 24.65 -3.10
CA VAL A 121 21.62 24.73 -2.22
C VAL A 121 22.86 24.38 -3.02
N GLY A 122 23.89 25.22 -2.90
CA GLY A 122 25.12 25.12 -3.70
C GLY A 122 24.96 25.72 -5.09
N GLU A 123 26.06 25.68 -5.86
CA GLU A 123 26.11 26.14 -7.24
C GLU A 123 26.30 24.95 -8.17
N VAL A 124 25.52 24.89 -9.25
CA VAL A 124 25.70 23.85 -10.28
C VAL A 124 26.90 24.26 -11.14
N PRO A 125 28.00 23.48 -11.15
CA PRO A 125 29.18 23.84 -11.93
C PRO A 125 28.85 23.81 -13.42
N THR A 126 29.37 24.79 -14.17
CA THR A 126 29.31 24.75 -15.63
C THR A 126 30.12 23.57 -16.13
N ARG A 127 29.45 22.59 -16.72
CA ARG A 127 30.09 21.40 -17.28
C ARG A 127 30.24 21.55 -18.79
N PRO A 128 31.42 21.31 -19.36
CA PRO A 128 31.54 21.21 -20.81
C PRO A 128 30.84 19.95 -21.32
N ASN A 129 30.47 19.94 -22.60
CA ASN A 129 29.75 18.86 -23.26
C ASN A 129 30.50 17.51 -23.37
N TRP A 130 31.76 17.45 -22.95
CA TRP A 130 32.58 16.24 -22.96
C TRP A 130 32.69 15.55 -21.59
N VAL A 131 31.99 16.06 -20.56
CA VAL A 131 31.97 15.39 -19.25
C VAL A 131 31.36 14.00 -19.41
N LYS A 132 32.11 12.99 -18.94
CA LYS A 132 31.70 11.60 -19.01
C LYS A 132 30.56 11.31 -18.05
N GLU A 133 29.64 10.47 -18.49
CA GLU A 133 28.59 9.91 -17.66
C GLU A 133 29.18 8.90 -16.64
N HIS A 134 28.46 8.65 -15.55
CA HIS A 134 28.94 7.76 -14.49
C HIS A 134 29.25 6.34 -14.99
N PHE A 135 28.47 5.85 -15.97
CA PHE A 135 28.68 4.53 -16.54
C PHE A 135 29.94 4.47 -17.42
N GLU A 136 30.26 5.53 -18.16
CA GLU A 136 31.48 5.59 -18.97
C GLU A 136 32.72 5.60 -18.08
N ILE A 137 32.66 6.31 -16.95
CA ILE A 137 33.73 6.34 -15.95
C ILE A 137 33.87 4.95 -15.31
N GLY A 138 32.76 4.36 -14.86
CA GLY A 138 32.77 3.06 -14.19
C GLY A 138 33.26 1.92 -15.08
N GLU A 139 32.85 1.89 -16.34
CA GLU A 139 33.30 0.93 -17.36
C GLU A 139 34.79 1.12 -17.68
N ALA A 140 35.24 2.37 -17.89
CA ALA A 140 36.64 2.67 -18.17
C ALA A 140 37.58 2.29 -17.01
N LEU A 141 37.09 2.35 -15.77
CA LEU A 141 37.79 1.87 -14.58
C LEU A 141 37.74 0.34 -14.43
N GLY A 142 36.90 -0.35 -15.21
CA GLY A 142 36.63 -1.77 -15.06
C GLY A 142 35.93 -2.14 -13.75
N MET A 143 35.32 -1.15 -13.08
CA MET A 143 34.72 -1.29 -11.74
C MET A 143 33.18 -1.31 -11.77
N MET A 144 32.56 -1.00 -12.91
CA MET A 144 31.12 -1.10 -13.15
C MET A 144 30.89 -2.04 -14.33
N ASP A 145 30.18 -3.13 -14.09
CA ASP A 145 30.17 -4.28 -15.01
C ASP A 145 28.75 -4.72 -15.33
N PHE A 146 28.18 -4.09 -16.36
CA PHE A 146 26.81 -4.34 -16.82
C PHE A 146 26.70 -5.64 -17.61
N GLU A 147 27.73 -6.03 -18.36
CA GLU A 147 27.73 -7.26 -19.16
C GLU A 147 27.68 -8.49 -18.24
N ARG A 148 28.51 -8.52 -17.19
CA ARG A 148 28.44 -9.61 -16.21
C ARG A 148 27.13 -9.59 -15.45
N ALA A 149 26.59 -8.42 -15.09
CA ALA A 149 25.28 -8.32 -14.45
C ALA A 149 24.16 -8.87 -15.34
N ALA A 150 24.18 -8.54 -16.64
CA ALA A 150 23.23 -9.05 -17.63
C ALA A 150 23.28 -10.56 -17.77
N LYS A 151 24.48 -11.16 -17.71
CA LYS A 151 24.65 -12.61 -17.69
C LYS A 151 24.04 -13.26 -16.45
N LEU A 152 24.05 -12.59 -15.30
CA LEU A 152 23.57 -13.12 -14.03
C LEU A 152 22.06 -12.95 -13.85
N SER A 153 21.53 -11.78 -14.20
CA SER A 153 20.18 -11.36 -13.77
C SER A 153 19.39 -10.62 -14.86
N GLY A 154 19.96 -10.47 -16.07
CA GLY A 154 19.34 -9.68 -17.14
C GLY A 154 19.63 -8.17 -17.03
N THR A 155 18.88 -7.38 -17.80
CA THR A 155 19.08 -5.92 -17.87
C THR A 155 18.73 -5.24 -16.55
N ARG A 156 19.16 -3.97 -16.39
CA ARG A 156 18.89 -3.15 -15.18
C ARG A 156 19.46 -3.72 -13.86
N PHE A 157 20.55 -4.47 -13.97
CA PHE A 157 21.44 -4.84 -12.87
C PHE A 157 22.86 -4.36 -13.14
N THR A 158 23.65 -4.19 -12.09
CA THR A 158 25.05 -3.76 -12.18
C THR A 158 25.92 -4.54 -11.19
N VAL A 159 27.07 -5.04 -11.64
CA VAL A 159 28.10 -5.58 -10.74
C VAL A 159 29.13 -4.48 -10.48
N LEU A 160 29.19 -4.01 -9.22
CA LEU A 160 30.24 -3.10 -8.77
C LEU A 160 31.44 -3.88 -8.23
N LYS A 161 32.65 -3.35 -8.46
CA LYS A 161 33.92 -3.96 -8.02
C LYS A 161 34.84 -2.93 -7.38
N SER A 162 35.80 -3.43 -6.61
CA SER A 162 36.93 -2.65 -6.09
C SER A 162 36.50 -1.38 -5.35
N GLN A 163 37.03 -0.21 -5.73
CA GLN A 163 36.77 1.03 -5.00
C GLN A 163 35.34 1.53 -5.18
N LEU A 164 34.65 1.23 -6.28
CA LEU A 164 33.23 1.60 -6.44
C LEU A 164 32.32 0.80 -5.49
N ALA A 165 32.54 -0.52 -5.37
CA ALA A 165 31.82 -1.35 -4.39
C ALA A 165 32.11 -0.92 -2.94
N ARG A 166 33.36 -0.54 -2.65
CA ARG A 166 33.70 0.04 -1.34
C ARG A 166 32.97 1.37 -1.10
N MET A 167 32.90 2.23 -2.11
CA MET A 167 32.26 3.54 -2.03
C MET A 167 30.76 3.44 -1.83
N GLU A 168 30.06 2.55 -2.56
CA GLU A 168 28.64 2.23 -2.36
C GLU A 168 28.37 1.91 -0.88
N ARG A 169 29.12 0.95 -0.32
CA ARG A 169 29.02 0.60 1.10
C ARG A 169 29.32 1.79 2.01
N ALA A 170 30.37 2.57 1.72
CA ALA A 170 30.77 3.70 2.55
C ALA A 170 29.68 4.79 2.59
N ILE A 171 28.99 5.04 1.47
CA ILE A 171 27.89 6.01 1.41
C ILE A 171 26.72 5.55 2.28
N GLY A 172 26.31 4.28 2.16
CA GLY A 172 25.22 3.74 2.98
C GLY A 172 25.54 3.79 4.49
N GLN A 173 26.78 3.47 4.88
CA GLN A 173 27.21 3.56 6.28
C GLN A 173 27.25 5.01 6.77
N PHE A 174 27.78 5.95 5.97
CA PHE A 174 27.77 7.37 6.31
C PHE A 174 26.33 7.90 6.53
N MET A 175 25.38 7.50 5.68
CA MET A 175 23.98 7.90 5.84
C MET A 175 23.37 7.34 7.14
N LEU A 176 23.62 6.08 7.48
CA LEU A 176 23.17 5.50 8.75
C LEU A 176 23.76 6.23 9.95
N ASP A 177 25.07 6.44 9.98
CA ASP A 177 25.75 7.18 11.04
C ASP A 177 25.15 8.58 11.20
N LEU A 178 24.96 9.31 10.10
CA LEU A 178 24.35 10.64 10.12
C LEU A 178 22.93 10.61 10.74
N HIS A 179 22.09 9.66 10.34
CA HIS A 179 20.71 9.59 10.84
C HIS A 179 20.61 9.13 12.30
N THR A 180 21.46 8.20 12.72
CA THR A 180 21.42 7.61 14.06
C THR A 180 22.11 8.48 15.10
N ILE A 181 23.26 9.08 14.76
CA ILE A 181 24.08 9.90 15.67
C ILE A 181 23.53 11.33 15.75
N GLU A 182 23.15 11.93 14.62
CA GLU A 182 22.81 13.37 14.58
C GLU A 182 21.29 13.64 14.52
N HIS A 183 20.49 12.74 13.96
CA HIS A 183 19.05 13.00 13.71
C HIS A 183 18.08 12.21 14.61
N GLY A 184 18.61 11.37 15.51
CA GLY A 184 17.82 10.63 16.49
C GLY A 184 16.93 9.55 15.90
N TYR A 185 17.38 8.90 14.83
CA TYR A 185 16.73 7.71 14.28
C TYR A 185 17.24 6.45 14.96
N GLU A 186 16.34 5.51 15.22
CA GLU A 186 16.66 4.13 15.59
C GLU A 186 16.98 3.33 14.32
N GLU A 187 18.14 2.66 14.32
CA GLU A 187 18.54 1.79 13.22
C GLU A 187 17.82 0.44 13.33
N VAL A 188 17.21 0.02 12.22
CA VAL A 188 16.48 -1.25 12.14
C VAL A 188 16.96 -2.04 10.93
N ILE A 189 17.10 -3.36 11.10
CA ILE A 189 17.32 -4.30 10.01
C ILE A 189 16.01 -5.06 9.77
N PRO A 190 15.15 -4.61 8.83
CA PRO A 190 13.89 -5.27 8.56
C PRO A 190 14.04 -6.51 7.65
N PRO A 191 13.05 -7.42 7.62
CA PRO A 191 12.97 -8.46 6.60
C PRO A 191 12.89 -7.87 5.18
N LEU A 192 13.54 -8.52 4.21
CA LEU A 192 13.50 -8.12 2.80
C LEU A 192 12.34 -8.74 2.02
N MET A 193 11.64 -9.70 2.63
CA MET A 193 10.47 -10.38 2.08
C MET A 193 9.32 -10.26 3.06
N VAL A 194 8.17 -9.79 2.58
CA VAL A 194 7.01 -9.46 3.42
C VAL A 194 5.73 -10.08 2.87
N ARG A 195 4.74 -10.28 3.74
CA ARG A 195 3.41 -10.78 3.36
C ARG A 195 2.57 -9.68 2.71
N ASP A 196 1.52 -10.07 2.01
CA ASP A 196 0.61 -9.16 1.30
C ASP A 196 -0.01 -8.11 2.23
N GLU A 197 -0.28 -8.41 3.51
CA GLU A 197 -0.85 -7.44 4.45
C GLU A 197 0.13 -6.29 4.77
N VAL A 198 1.44 -6.57 4.68
CA VAL A 198 2.48 -5.54 4.88
C VAL A 198 2.52 -4.59 3.68
N LEU A 199 2.46 -5.15 2.46
CA LEU A 199 2.41 -4.36 1.22
C LEU A 199 1.10 -3.57 1.09
N PHE A 200 -0.01 -4.13 1.57
CA PHE A 200 -1.29 -3.44 1.63
C PHE A 200 -1.25 -2.26 2.61
N GLY A 201 -0.66 -2.45 3.80
CA GLY A 201 -0.54 -1.41 4.83
C GLY A 201 0.18 -0.14 4.39
N THR A 202 1.06 -0.23 3.38
CA THR A 202 1.79 0.90 2.79
C THR A 202 1.40 1.19 1.33
N ASN A 203 0.21 0.71 0.91
CA ASN A 203 -0.43 1.03 -0.37
C ASN A 203 0.34 0.56 -1.63
N GLN A 204 1.19 -0.47 -1.54
CA GLN A 204 1.71 -1.14 -2.73
C GLN A 204 0.67 -2.09 -3.32
N LEU A 205 -0.04 -2.84 -2.48
CA LEU A 205 -1.20 -3.63 -2.89
C LEU A 205 -2.50 -2.87 -2.59
N PRO A 206 -3.53 -2.99 -3.46
CA PRO A 206 -3.59 -3.86 -4.64
C PRO A 206 -3.10 -3.19 -5.95
N LYS A 207 -2.85 -1.88 -5.95
CA LYS A 207 -2.72 -1.09 -7.19
C LYS A 207 -1.40 -1.30 -7.95
N PHE A 208 -0.31 -1.57 -7.24
CA PHE A 208 1.05 -1.61 -7.80
C PHE A 208 1.65 -3.01 -7.72
N GLU A 209 0.81 -4.04 -7.82
CA GLU A 209 1.26 -5.44 -7.79
C GLU A 209 2.29 -5.75 -8.90
N GLU A 210 2.09 -5.20 -10.10
CA GLU A 210 2.99 -5.37 -11.24
C GLU A 210 4.37 -4.76 -11.02
N ASP A 211 4.52 -3.82 -10.08
CA ASP A 211 5.79 -3.16 -9.75
C ASP A 211 6.66 -3.98 -8.79
N LEU A 212 6.15 -5.12 -8.29
CA LEU A 212 6.76 -5.93 -7.25
C LEU A 212 7.30 -7.27 -7.78
N TYR A 213 8.29 -7.80 -7.07
CA TYR A 213 8.72 -9.18 -7.23
C TYR A 213 8.13 -10.06 -6.14
N PHE A 214 7.57 -11.20 -6.51
CA PHE A 214 7.01 -12.19 -5.58
C PHE A 214 7.73 -13.53 -5.67
N THR A 215 7.77 -14.22 -4.54
CA THR A 215 8.19 -15.62 -4.45
C THR A 215 7.08 -16.48 -3.82
N PRO A 216 6.84 -17.71 -4.29
CA PRO A 216 5.95 -18.65 -3.61
C PRO A 216 6.39 -18.93 -2.16
N HIS A 217 5.44 -19.07 -1.25
CA HIS A 217 5.69 -19.41 0.15
C HIS A 217 4.50 -20.17 0.76
N GLY A 218 4.62 -21.50 0.89
CA GLY A 218 3.51 -22.36 1.30
C GLY A 218 2.32 -22.25 0.34
N ASP A 219 1.12 -22.02 0.89
CA ASP A 219 -0.10 -21.77 0.10
C ASP A 219 -0.24 -20.30 -0.36
N GLY A 220 0.75 -19.44 -0.05
CA GLY A 220 0.74 -18.02 -0.37
C GLY A 220 2.03 -17.55 -1.06
N ARG A 221 2.37 -16.29 -0.86
CA ARG A 221 3.56 -15.64 -1.44
C ARG A 221 4.19 -14.65 -0.47
N LEU A 222 5.44 -14.28 -0.75
CA LEU A 222 6.12 -13.14 -0.15
C LEU A 222 6.55 -12.18 -1.25
N GLY A 223 6.41 -10.88 -1.02
CA GLY A 223 6.94 -9.83 -1.89
C GLY A 223 8.30 -9.35 -1.41
N LEU A 224 9.24 -9.16 -2.35
CA LEU A 224 10.47 -8.43 -2.08
C LEU A 224 10.14 -6.94 -1.88
N ILE A 225 10.76 -6.31 -0.89
CA ILE A 225 10.44 -4.92 -0.54
C ILE A 225 10.91 -3.93 -1.62
N PRO A 226 10.05 -2.99 -2.08
CA PRO A 226 10.45 -1.94 -3.03
C PRO A 226 11.10 -0.72 -2.36
N THR A 227 11.09 -0.70 -1.02
CA THR A 227 11.66 0.29 -0.12
C THR A 227 11.57 -0.22 1.32
N ALA A 228 12.50 0.18 2.21
CA ALA A 228 12.42 -0.08 3.65
C ALA A 228 11.18 0.53 4.31
N GLU A 229 10.55 1.53 3.68
CA GLU A 229 9.29 2.13 4.16
C GLU A 229 8.21 1.06 4.43
N VAL A 230 8.14 0.02 3.58
CA VAL A 230 7.15 -1.06 3.67
C VAL A 230 7.24 -1.78 5.02
N PRO A 231 8.36 -2.44 5.37
CA PRO A 231 8.47 -3.09 6.66
C PRO A 231 8.59 -2.12 7.83
N LEU A 232 9.26 -0.98 7.70
CA LEU A 232 9.46 -0.04 8.83
C LEU A 232 8.14 0.59 9.30
N THR A 233 7.28 1.01 8.38
CA THR A 233 5.97 1.60 8.74
C THR A 233 5.05 0.54 9.36
N ASN A 234 5.17 -0.71 8.91
CA ASN A 234 4.37 -1.82 9.44
C ASN A 234 4.85 -2.33 10.81
N LEU A 235 5.96 -1.82 11.38
CA LEU A 235 6.39 -2.17 12.74
C LEU A 235 5.34 -1.83 13.80
N VAL A 236 4.47 -0.86 13.52
CA VAL A 236 3.38 -0.44 14.42
C VAL A 236 2.00 -0.90 13.94
N ARG A 237 1.92 -1.74 12.90
CA ARG A 237 0.64 -2.23 12.39
C ARG A 237 -0.08 -3.04 13.48
N GLU A 238 -1.38 -2.80 13.63
CA GLU A 238 -2.25 -3.48 14.62
C GLU A 238 -1.83 -3.21 16.09
N GLU A 239 -0.98 -2.22 16.34
CA GLU A 239 -0.58 -1.82 17.68
C GLU A 239 -1.23 -0.49 18.11
N ILE A 240 -1.59 -0.39 19.39
CA ILE A 240 -1.96 0.89 20.01
C ILE A 240 -0.67 1.51 20.58
N THR A 241 -0.11 2.48 19.85
CA THR A 241 1.11 3.17 20.27
C THR A 241 0.79 4.26 21.29
N ALA A 242 1.48 4.23 22.44
CA ALA A 242 1.33 5.24 23.47
C ALA A 242 1.91 6.60 23.02
N HIS A 243 1.21 7.69 23.33
CA HIS A 243 1.55 9.03 22.83
C HIS A 243 2.96 9.47 23.22
N GLU A 244 3.39 9.13 24.44
CA GLU A 244 4.71 9.45 24.98
C GLU A 244 5.88 8.75 24.26
N LYS A 245 5.61 7.70 23.48
CA LYS A 245 6.61 7.05 22.63
C LYS A 245 6.82 7.77 21.30
N LEU A 246 5.95 8.72 20.95
CA LEU A 246 6.02 9.45 19.69
C LEU A 246 6.95 10.67 19.81
N PRO A 247 7.70 11.01 18.73
CA PRO A 247 7.74 10.34 17.44
C PRO A 247 8.64 9.09 17.43
N LEU A 248 8.16 8.01 16.83
CA LEU A 248 9.02 6.89 16.43
C LEU A 248 9.75 7.27 15.13
N ARG A 249 11.07 7.06 15.10
CA ARG A 249 11.93 7.43 13.97
C ARG A 249 12.83 6.25 13.63
N TYR A 250 12.59 5.63 12.49
CA TYR A 250 13.35 4.45 12.05
C TYR A 250 14.16 4.74 10.79
N THR A 251 15.37 4.20 10.70
CA THR A 251 16.19 4.20 9.49
C THR A 251 16.72 2.80 9.22
N ALA A 252 16.91 2.46 7.95
CA ALA A 252 17.44 1.16 7.54
C ALA A 252 18.22 1.30 6.23
N LEU A 253 19.26 0.49 6.08
CA LEU A 253 19.98 0.31 4.82
C LEU A 253 19.62 -1.06 4.24
N THR A 254 18.72 -1.08 3.26
CA THR A 254 18.20 -2.32 2.65
C THR A 254 18.35 -2.27 1.14
N PRO A 255 18.65 -3.40 0.47
CA PRO A 255 18.36 -3.48 -0.95
C PRO A 255 16.86 -3.32 -1.20
N CYS A 256 16.51 -2.58 -2.23
CA CYS A 256 15.16 -2.32 -2.70
C CYS A 256 14.96 -2.96 -4.07
N PHE A 257 13.80 -3.59 -4.29
CA PHE A 257 13.52 -4.35 -5.50
C PHE A 257 12.29 -3.81 -6.23
N ARG A 258 12.42 -3.44 -7.50
CA ARG A 258 11.31 -2.92 -8.33
C ARG A 258 11.32 -3.54 -9.71
N SER A 259 10.17 -4.00 -10.19
CA SER A 259 10.07 -4.57 -11.55
C SER A 259 10.24 -3.50 -12.63
N GLU A 260 10.06 -2.22 -12.29
CA GLU A 260 10.12 -1.08 -13.22
C GLU A 260 9.23 -1.28 -14.46
N ALA A 261 8.08 -1.93 -14.27
CA ALA A 261 7.06 -2.12 -15.29
C ALA A 261 6.67 -0.77 -15.91
N GLY A 262 6.50 -0.73 -17.24
CA GLY A 262 6.13 0.50 -17.95
C GLY A 262 7.27 1.52 -18.19
N SER A 263 8.50 1.29 -17.70
CA SER A 263 9.65 2.19 -17.91
C SER A 263 10.43 1.97 -19.23
N ALA A 264 9.82 1.31 -20.22
CA ALA A 264 10.48 0.92 -21.46
C ALA A 264 11.10 2.14 -22.18
N GLY A 265 12.41 2.10 -22.41
CA GLY A 265 13.14 3.14 -23.13
C GLY A 265 13.61 4.35 -22.30
N ARG A 266 13.23 4.47 -21.02
CA ARG A 266 13.75 5.51 -20.11
C ARG A 266 14.89 4.97 -19.24
N ASP A 267 15.94 5.78 -19.08
CA ASP A 267 17.13 5.50 -18.24
C ASP A 267 17.70 4.10 -18.45
N THR A 268 17.94 3.75 -19.72
CA THR A 268 18.29 2.37 -20.13
C THR A 268 19.74 1.99 -19.85
N ARG A 269 20.63 2.97 -19.66
CA ARG A 269 22.06 2.76 -19.37
C ARG A 269 22.45 3.39 -18.05
N GLY A 270 23.31 2.70 -17.29
CA GLY A 270 23.79 3.18 -16.01
C GLY A 270 23.02 2.61 -14.82
N MET A 271 23.05 3.34 -13.69
CA MET A 271 22.54 2.90 -12.39
C MET A 271 21.43 3.82 -11.87
N LEU A 272 20.84 4.66 -12.72
CA LEU A 272 19.77 5.58 -12.31
C LEU A 272 18.43 4.86 -12.11
N ARG A 273 18.20 3.76 -12.85
CA ARG A 273 17.00 2.93 -12.76
C ARG A 273 17.41 1.46 -12.84
N GLN A 274 17.31 0.75 -11.71
CA GLN A 274 17.73 -0.64 -11.55
C GLN A 274 16.60 -1.47 -10.93
N HIS A 275 16.60 -2.78 -11.18
CA HIS A 275 15.70 -3.71 -10.49
C HIS A 275 16.10 -3.92 -9.04
N GLN A 276 17.37 -3.71 -8.71
CA GLN A 276 17.92 -3.75 -7.36
C GLN A 276 18.79 -2.51 -7.12
N PHE A 277 18.54 -1.80 -6.04
CA PHE A 277 19.33 -0.63 -5.61
C PHE A 277 19.36 -0.55 -4.07
N TYR A 278 20.24 0.30 -3.53
CA TYR A 278 20.38 0.58 -2.09
C TYR A 278 20.10 2.04 -1.81
#